data_AF-A0A2V9IKL9-F1
#
_entry.id   AF-A0A2V9IKL9-F1
#
_cell.length_a   1.000
_cell.length_b   1.000
_cell.length_c   1.000
_cell.angle_alpha   90.00
_cell.angle_beta   90.00
_cell.angle_gamma   90.00
#
_symmetry.space_group_name_H-M   'P 1'
#
loop_
_entity.id
_entity.type
_entity.pdbx_description
1 polymer ?
#
loop_
_entity_poly.entity_id
_entity_poly.type
_entity_poly.pdbx_seq_one_letter_code
_entity_poly.pdbx_strand_id
1 'polypeptide(L)'
;MELRVPYTQQFSPQQTPLKRLLPVVRQNSGEVKRLRSAIGAAFFKDKADPGKLAGNTLIALRAHGIISAGGADLTDFGKQLVSMRGSEDQAHRLMAKHILVDLDGMGIVETLREMKRADLKISLTTLPDELRQRGYQVSDNSSDLSSVPVGFEKPNC
;
A
#
# COMPACT_ATOMS: atom_id res chain seq x y z
N MET A 1 -11.02 -0.72 18.32
CA MET A 1 -10.01 -0.45 17.28
C MET A 1 -10.44 -1.28 16.08
N GLU A 2 -10.79 -0.65 14.96
CA GLU A 2 -11.36 -1.36 13.79
C GLU A 2 -10.23 -1.92 12.92
N LEU A 3 -10.24 -3.23 12.67
CA LEU A 3 -9.28 -3.90 11.79
C LEU A 3 -9.67 -3.63 10.33
N ARG A 4 -8.81 -2.96 9.55
CA ARG A 4 -9.11 -2.58 8.16
C ARG A 4 -7.96 -2.91 7.23
N VAL A 5 -8.27 -3.44 6.05
CA VAL A 5 -7.28 -3.62 4.98
C VAL A 5 -6.85 -2.23 4.45
N PRO A 6 -5.55 -1.91 4.40
CA PRO A 6 -5.11 -0.61 3.89
C PRO A 6 -5.47 -0.45 2.42
N TYR A 7 -5.95 0.73 2.06
CA TYR A 7 -6.25 1.06 0.66
C TYR A 7 -4.95 1.17 -0.14
N THR A 8 -4.79 0.33 -1.17
CA THR A 8 -3.54 0.24 -1.93
C THR A 8 -3.66 0.68 -3.39
N GLN A 9 -4.83 1.15 -3.84
CA GLN A 9 -4.99 1.51 -5.25
C GLN A 9 -3.98 2.59 -5.67
N GLN A 10 -3.34 2.35 -6.82
CA GLN A 10 -2.31 3.24 -7.39
C GLN A 10 -1.07 3.39 -6.51
N PHE A 11 -0.91 2.52 -5.52
CA PHE A 11 0.27 2.39 -4.68
C PHE A 11 0.84 0.97 -4.84
N SER A 12 1.52 0.75 -5.97
CA SER A 12 2.16 -0.52 -6.31
C SER A 12 3.50 -0.28 -7.02
N PRO A 13 4.44 -1.24 -6.98
CA PRO A 13 5.74 -1.11 -7.67
C PRO A 13 5.63 -0.79 -9.16
N GLN A 14 4.55 -1.25 -9.83
CA GLN A 14 4.34 -1.03 -11.26
C GLN A 14 3.76 0.36 -11.57
N GLN A 15 2.88 0.89 -10.71
CA GLN A 15 2.22 2.18 -10.97
C GLN A 15 3.01 3.36 -10.37
N THR A 16 3.48 3.22 -9.14
CA THR A 16 4.12 4.29 -8.36
C THR A 16 5.30 3.71 -7.56
N PRO A 17 6.39 3.28 -8.24
CA PRO A 17 7.54 2.68 -7.58
C PRO A 17 8.10 3.60 -6.49
N LEU A 18 8.28 3.05 -5.28
CA LEU A 18 8.68 3.78 -4.07
C LEU A 18 9.94 4.65 -4.29
N LYS A 19 10.92 4.11 -5.02
CA LYS A 19 12.18 4.81 -5.36
C LYS A 19 11.94 6.14 -6.08
N ARG A 20 10.90 6.22 -6.92
CA ARG A 20 10.51 7.45 -7.63
C ARG A 20 9.51 8.28 -6.85
N LEU A 21 8.60 7.65 -6.10
CA LEU A 21 7.53 8.33 -5.37
C LEU A 21 8.05 9.10 -4.15
N LEU A 22 8.93 8.51 -3.34
CA LEU A 22 9.42 9.11 -2.10
C LEU A 22 10.16 10.45 -2.31
N PRO A 23 11.01 10.61 -3.34
CA PRO A 23 11.57 11.92 -3.69
C PRO A 23 10.50 12.97 -3.99
N VAL A 24 9.44 12.62 -4.72
CA VAL A 24 8.33 13.54 -5.05
C VAL A 24 7.60 13.98 -3.78
N VAL A 25 7.31 13.04 -2.87
CA VAL A 25 6.68 13.35 -1.58
C VAL A 25 7.52 14.32 -0.76
N ARG A 26 8.83 14.02 -0.62
CA ARG A 26 9.75 14.85 0.16
C ARG A 26 9.92 16.26 -0.41
N GLN A 27 9.93 16.41 -1.74
CA GLN A 27 10.12 17.70 -2.41
C GLN A 27 8.90 18.62 -2.34
N ASN A 28 7.72 18.07 -2.04
CA ASN A 28 6.46 18.81 -2.03
C ASN A 28 5.77 18.75 -0.67
N SER A 29 6.53 18.56 0.42
CA SER A 29 5.98 18.58 1.78
C SER A 29 5.38 19.94 2.15
N GLY A 30 4.40 19.95 3.06
CA GLY A 30 3.63 21.14 3.43
C GLY A 30 2.51 21.56 2.46
N GLU A 31 2.52 21.14 1.18
CA GLU A 31 1.52 21.57 0.19
C GLU A 31 0.78 20.40 -0.52
N VAL A 32 -0.39 20.01 0.00
CA VAL A 32 -1.19 18.88 -0.53
C VAL A 32 -1.53 19.02 -2.02
N LYS A 33 -1.95 20.22 -2.46
CA LYS A 33 -2.33 20.46 -3.87
C LYS A 33 -1.13 20.31 -4.79
N ARG A 34 0.02 20.85 -4.38
CA ARG A 34 1.28 20.76 -5.11
C ARG A 34 1.78 19.33 -5.18
N LEU A 35 1.74 18.59 -4.06
CA LEU A 35 2.08 17.17 -4.02
C LEU A 35 1.19 16.34 -4.95
N ARG A 36 -0.13 16.55 -4.92
CA ARG A 36 -1.08 15.88 -5.83
C ARG A 36 -0.74 16.14 -7.30
N SER A 37 -0.47 17.41 -7.64
CA SER A 37 -0.11 17.79 -9.01
C SER A 37 1.20 17.12 -9.44
N ALA A 38 2.21 17.12 -8.57
CA ALA A 38 3.51 16.50 -8.83
C ALA A 38 3.40 14.98 -9.04
N ILE A 39 2.59 14.29 -8.23
CA ILE A 39 2.31 12.85 -8.42
C ILE A 39 1.61 12.61 -9.76
N GLY A 40 0.59 13.41 -10.09
CA GLY A 40 -0.13 13.32 -11.37
C GLY A 40 0.82 13.45 -12.56
N ALA A 41 1.70 14.46 -12.53
CA ALA A 41 2.68 14.70 -13.57
C ALA A 41 3.73 13.57 -13.67
N ALA A 42 4.20 13.03 -12.54
CA ALA A 42 5.28 12.05 -12.52
C ALA A 42 4.87 10.63 -12.95
N PHE A 43 3.60 10.25 -12.72
CA PHE A 43 3.15 8.86 -12.87
C PHE A 43 1.93 8.69 -13.79
N PHE A 44 1.12 9.72 -13.98
CA PHE A 44 -0.20 9.57 -14.61
C PHE A 44 -0.46 10.56 -15.75
N LYS A 45 0.56 11.26 -16.26
CA LYS A 45 0.42 12.31 -17.28
C LYS A 45 -0.40 11.90 -18.52
N ASP A 46 -0.29 10.63 -18.93
CA ASP A 46 -0.92 10.09 -20.14
C ASP A 46 -2.27 9.41 -19.86
N LYS A 47 -2.82 9.57 -18.64
CA LYS A 47 -4.10 8.98 -18.24
C LYS A 47 -5.24 9.97 -18.44
N ALA A 48 -6.45 9.45 -18.65
CA ALA A 48 -7.65 10.26 -18.86
C ALA A 48 -7.97 11.19 -17.68
N ASP A 49 -7.65 10.78 -16.44
CA ASP A 49 -7.81 11.60 -15.24
C ASP A 49 -6.60 11.45 -14.29
N PRO A 50 -5.49 12.17 -14.54
CA PRO A 50 -4.28 12.11 -13.72
C PRO A 50 -4.53 12.62 -12.29
N GLY A 51 -5.45 13.57 -12.14
CA GLY A 51 -5.79 14.19 -10.86
C GLY A 51 -6.46 13.21 -9.92
N LYS A 52 -7.40 12.40 -10.40
CA LYS A 52 -8.04 11.33 -9.62
C LYS A 52 -7.04 10.27 -9.18
N LEU A 53 -6.20 9.78 -10.09
CA LEU A 53 -5.19 8.74 -9.78
C LEU A 53 -4.14 9.23 -8.75
N ALA A 54 -3.73 10.49 -8.85
CA ALA A 54 -2.88 11.11 -7.84
C ALA A 54 -3.60 11.26 -6.49
N GLY A 55 -4.90 11.54 -6.49
CA GLY A 55 -5.74 11.55 -5.29
C GLY A 55 -5.77 10.18 -4.59
N ASN A 56 -5.96 9.10 -5.36
CA ASN A 56 -5.92 7.73 -4.84
C ASN A 56 -4.55 7.40 -4.23
N THR A 57 -3.47 7.83 -4.88
CA THR A 57 -2.11 7.66 -4.36
C THR A 57 -1.94 8.35 -3.00
N LEU A 58 -2.48 9.56 -2.83
CA LEU A 58 -2.45 10.26 -1.53
C LEU A 58 -3.26 9.56 -0.45
N ILE A 59 -4.39 8.94 -0.80
CA ILE A 59 -5.18 8.14 0.15
C ILE A 59 -4.34 6.94 0.62
N ALA A 60 -3.71 6.22 -0.31
CA ALA A 60 -2.86 5.08 0.01
C ALA A 60 -1.64 5.50 0.87
N LEU A 61 -0.95 6.59 0.54
CA LEU A 61 0.17 7.09 1.33
C LEU A 61 -0.21 7.42 2.79
N ARG A 62 -1.43 7.94 3.02
CA ARG A 62 -1.97 8.17 4.36
C ARG A 62 -2.33 6.86 5.06
N ALA A 63 -3.00 5.95 4.36
CA ALA A 63 -3.40 4.65 4.90
C ALA A 63 -2.20 3.81 5.33
N HIS A 64 -1.06 3.97 4.64
CA HIS A 64 0.20 3.32 4.98
C HIS A 64 1.08 4.10 5.96
N GLY A 65 0.57 5.19 6.54
CA GLY A 65 1.31 5.97 7.52
C GLY A 65 2.58 6.63 6.98
N ILE A 66 2.76 6.76 5.66
CA ILE A 66 3.96 7.39 5.06
C ILE A 66 3.87 8.92 5.17
N ILE A 67 2.66 9.45 5.02
CA ILE A 67 2.37 10.89 5.20
C ILE A 67 1.33 11.11 6.29
N SER A 68 1.37 12.29 6.91
CA SER A 68 0.45 12.69 7.97
C SER A 68 -1.00 12.71 7.47
N ALA A 69 -1.96 12.74 8.39
CA ALA A 69 -3.38 12.87 8.04
C ALA A 69 -3.65 14.13 7.18
N GLY A 70 -2.94 15.24 7.45
CA GLY A 70 -2.97 16.45 6.61
C GLY A 70 -2.53 16.20 5.17
N GLY A 71 -1.65 15.22 4.94
CA GLY A 71 -1.36 14.61 3.65
C GLY A 71 -0.35 15.34 2.78
N ALA A 72 0.50 16.16 3.39
CA ALA A 72 1.66 16.74 2.71
C ALA A 72 2.97 16.37 3.40
N ASP A 73 2.96 16.14 4.71
CA ASP A 73 4.19 15.93 5.47
C ASP A 73 4.51 14.46 5.66
N LEU A 74 5.78 14.09 5.53
CA LEU A 74 6.25 12.76 5.89
C LEU A 74 6.08 12.55 7.40
N THR A 75 5.54 11.38 7.77
CA THR A 75 5.61 10.89 9.15
C THR A 75 7.04 10.46 9.49
N ASP A 76 7.29 10.06 10.73
CA ASP A 76 8.59 9.49 11.10
C ASP A 76 8.87 8.18 10.35
N PHE A 77 7.85 7.35 10.12
CA PHE A 77 7.95 6.20 9.24
C PHE A 77 8.30 6.60 7.79
N GLY A 78 7.62 7.61 7.24
CA GLY A 78 7.91 8.13 5.90
C GLY A 78 9.34 8.68 5.76
N LYS A 79 9.85 9.38 6.78
CA LYS A 79 11.24 9.86 6.83
C LYS A 79 12.22 8.68 6.89
N GLN A 80 11.93 7.66 7.70
CA GLN A 80 12.74 6.46 7.77
C GLN A 80 12.81 5.76 6.41
N LEU A 81 11.67 5.64 5.72
CA LEU A 81 11.60 5.03 4.39
C LEU A 81 12.40 5.84 3.35
N VAL A 82 12.32 7.17 3.40
CA VAL A 82 13.14 8.08 2.57
C VAL A 82 14.64 7.93 2.86
N SER A 83 15.02 7.64 4.10
CA SER A 83 16.42 7.53 4.53
C SER A 83 17.12 6.27 4.00
N MET A 84 16.37 5.24 3.57
CA MET A 84 16.89 3.98 2.98
C MET A 84 17.45 4.14 1.56
N ARG A 85 17.98 5.33 1.22
CA ARG A 85 18.42 5.70 -0.13
C ARG A 85 19.38 4.66 -0.72
N GLY A 86 18.94 4.00 -1.80
CA GLY A 86 19.78 3.11 -2.61
C GLY A 86 19.55 1.61 -2.40
N SER A 87 18.79 1.20 -1.39
CA SER A 87 18.43 -0.22 -1.20
C SER A 87 16.93 -0.42 -1.28
N GLU A 88 16.46 -0.64 -2.51
CA GLU A 88 15.04 -0.92 -2.81
C GLU A 88 14.52 -2.11 -2.00
N ASP A 89 15.35 -3.14 -1.84
CA ASP A 89 15.01 -4.30 -1.01
C ASP A 89 14.85 -3.96 0.47
N GLN A 90 15.67 -3.05 1.03
CA GLN A 90 15.51 -2.61 2.42
C GLN A 90 14.26 -1.76 2.60
N ALA A 91 13.96 -0.88 1.64
CA ALA A 91 12.71 -0.09 1.67
C ALA A 91 11.48 -1.00 1.60
N HIS A 92 11.48 -2.02 0.72
CA HIS A 92 10.41 -3.00 0.64
C HIS A 92 10.29 -3.84 1.93
N ARG A 93 11.41 -4.27 2.53
CA ARG A 93 11.38 -4.99 3.81
C ARG A 93 10.84 -4.14 4.95
N LEU A 94 11.24 -2.88 5.03
CA LEU A 94 10.76 -1.95 6.04
C LEU A 94 9.26 -1.68 5.88
N MET A 95 8.80 -1.50 4.63
CA MET A 95 7.38 -1.36 4.30
C MET A 95 6.58 -2.61 4.67
N ALA A 96 7.07 -3.80 4.32
CA ALA A 96 6.42 -5.05 4.67
C ALA A 96 6.32 -5.23 6.19
N LYS A 97 7.41 -4.93 6.93
CA LYS A 97 7.39 -4.95 8.40
C LYS A 97 6.32 -4.00 8.95
N HIS A 98 6.25 -2.78 8.45
CA HIS A 98 5.26 -1.79 8.89
C HIS A 98 3.83 -2.25 8.63
N ILE A 99 3.55 -2.78 7.44
CA ILE A 99 2.22 -3.31 7.11
C ILE A 99 1.84 -4.47 8.03
N LEU A 100 2.76 -5.40 8.29
CA LEU A 100 2.48 -6.58 9.10
C LEU A 100 2.33 -6.28 10.58
N VAL A 101 3.16 -5.38 11.13
CA VAL A 101 3.27 -5.15 12.57
C VAL A 101 2.45 -3.93 13.02
N ASP A 102 2.48 -2.85 12.25
CA ASP A 102 1.97 -1.55 12.68
C ASP A 102 0.60 -1.20 12.06
N LEU A 103 0.19 -1.90 10.99
CA LEU A 103 -1.11 -1.72 10.31
C LEU A 103 -2.03 -2.94 10.46
N ASP A 104 -1.85 -3.73 11.53
CA ASP A 104 -2.65 -4.93 11.84
C ASP A 104 -2.69 -5.98 10.70
N GLY A 105 -1.68 -6.00 9.83
CA GLY A 105 -1.57 -6.91 8.68
C GLY A 105 -1.26 -8.36 9.06
N MET A 106 -0.87 -8.64 10.31
CA MET A 106 -0.63 -9.99 10.82
C MET A 106 -1.85 -10.90 10.68
N GLY A 107 -3.05 -10.43 11.02
CA GLY A 107 -4.26 -11.25 10.86
C GLY A 107 -4.64 -11.49 9.39
N ILE A 108 -4.23 -10.62 8.46
CA ILE A 108 -4.35 -10.88 7.02
C ILE A 108 -3.44 -12.05 6.60
N VAL A 109 -2.20 -12.07 7.09
CA VAL A 109 -1.26 -13.17 6.81
C VAL A 109 -1.72 -14.49 7.44
N GLU A 110 -2.25 -14.45 8.65
CA GLU A 110 -2.82 -15.64 9.31
C GLU A 110 -4.02 -16.18 8.53
N THR A 111 -4.93 -15.30 8.09
CA THR A 111 -6.08 -15.68 7.24
C THR A 111 -5.60 -16.36 5.95
N LEU A 112 -4.60 -15.80 5.27
CA LEU A 112 -4.02 -16.42 4.06
C LEU A 112 -3.39 -17.78 4.33
N ARG A 113 -2.69 -17.95 5.46
CA ARG A 113 -2.09 -19.23 5.85
C ARG A 113 -3.14 -20.28 6.16
N GLU A 114 -4.22 -19.89 6.84
CA GLU A 114 -5.35 -20.77 7.15
C GLU A 114 -6.09 -21.20 5.88
N MET A 115 -6.40 -20.26 4.99
CA MET A 115 -6.99 -20.57 3.68
C MET A 115 -6.12 -21.57 2.91
N LYS A 116 -4.80 -21.36 2.87
CA LYS A 116 -3.87 -22.29 2.21
C LYS A 116 -3.83 -23.67 2.87
N ARG A 117 -3.86 -23.75 4.20
CA ARG A 117 -3.91 -25.04 4.93
C ARG A 117 -5.23 -25.78 4.70
N ALA A 118 -6.32 -25.05 4.50
CA ALA A 118 -7.64 -25.58 4.22
C ALA A 118 -7.88 -25.87 2.72
N ASP A 119 -6.85 -25.71 1.87
CA ASP A 119 -6.92 -25.82 0.40
C ASP A 119 -8.02 -24.92 -0.22
N LEU A 120 -8.33 -23.80 0.45
CA LEU A 120 -9.27 -22.82 -0.03
C LEU A 120 -8.61 -21.98 -1.12
N LYS A 121 -9.28 -21.88 -2.28
CA LYS A 121 -8.84 -21.01 -3.37
C LYS A 121 -8.80 -19.56 -2.87
N ILE A 122 -7.62 -18.95 -2.90
CA ILE A 122 -7.43 -17.53 -2.60
C ILE A 122 -7.81 -16.72 -3.84
N SER A 123 -8.86 -15.91 -3.73
CA SER A 123 -9.32 -15.01 -4.80
C SER A 123 -9.74 -13.66 -4.23
N LEU A 124 -10.00 -12.71 -5.13
CA LEU A 124 -10.56 -11.40 -4.81
C LEU A 124 -11.99 -11.43 -4.24
N THR A 125 -12.61 -12.61 -4.14
CA THR A 125 -13.94 -12.81 -3.54
C THR A 125 -13.86 -13.63 -2.25
N THR A 126 -13.04 -14.68 -2.20
CA THR A 126 -12.92 -15.56 -1.03
C THR A 126 -12.11 -14.93 0.11
N LEU A 127 -11.05 -14.19 -0.21
CA LEU A 127 -10.23 -13.53 0.81
C LEU A 127 -10.99 -12.42 1.58
N PRO A 128 -11.77 -11.52 0.92
CA PRO A 128 -12.64 -10.59 1.64
C PRO A 128 -13.60 -11.29 2.61
N ASP A 129 -14.23 -12.39 2.19
CA ASP A 129 -15.23 -13.09 3.00
C ASP A 129 -14.60 -13.72 4.24
N GLU A 130 -13.44 -14.36 4.09
CA GLU A 130 -12.67 -14.92 5.20
C GLU A 130 -12.17 -13.85 6.19
N LEU A 131 -11.77 -12.68 5.67
CA LEU A 131 -11.36 -11.54 6.48
C LEU A 131 -12.56 -10.94 7.25
N ARG A 132 -13.72 -10.78 6.60
CA ARG A 132 -14.95 -10.29 7.26
C ARG A 132 -15.41 -11.23 8.37
N GLN A 133 -15.35 -12.55 8.16
CA GLN A 133 -15.65 -13.54 9.20
C GLN A 133 -14.75 -13.39 10.44
N ARG A 134 -13.54 -12.88 10.27
CA ARG A 134 -12.55 -12.61 11.34
C ARG A 134 -12.64 -11.17 11.88
N GLY A 135 -13.67 -10.41 11.49
CA GLY A 135 -13.93 -9.06 12.01
C GLY A 135 -13.23 -7.92 11.28
N TYR A 136 -12.58 -8.18 10.14
CA TYR A 136 -11.99 -7.12 9.32
C TYR A 136 -13.07 -6.38 8.51
N GLN A 137 -12.97 -5.05 8.47
CA GLN A 137 -13.66 -4.25 7.46
C GLN A 137 -12.86 -4.29 6.17
N VAL A 138 -13.43 -4.94 5.15
CA VAL A 138 -12.89 -5.02 3.78
C VAL A 138 -13.82 -4.27 2.86
N SER A 139 -13.28 -3.44 1.98
CA SER A 139 -14.05 -2.76 0.95
C SER A 139 -14.59 -3.76 -0.09
N ASP A 140 -15.80 -3.51 -0.61
CA ASP A 140 -16.41 -4.37 -1.63
C ASP A 140 -15.73 -4.22 -3.01
N ASN A 141 -14.82 -3.24 -3.15
CA ASN A 141 -13.99 -3.12 -4.33
C ASN A 141 -12.71 -3.96 -4.15
N SER A 142 -12.46 -4.90 -5.06
CA SER A 142 -11.36 -5.88 -5.02
C SER A 142 -9.93 -5.30 -5.00
N SER A 143 -9.82 -3.98 -4.92
CA SER A 143 -8.62 -3.22 -5.26
C SER A 143 -7.64 -3.15 -4.09
N ASP A 144 -8.13 -3.19 -2.85
CA ASP A 144 -7.31 -3.11 -1.64
C ASP A 144 -6.55 -4.42 -1.38
N LEU A 145 -7.01 -5.52 -1.97
CA LEU A 145 -6.37 -6.84 -1.89
C LEU A 145 -5.46 -7.14 -3.09
N SER A 146 -5.52 -6.32 -4.15
CA SER A 146 -4.72 -6.53 -5.38
C SER A 146 -3.21 -6.37 -5.16
N SER A 147 -2.80 -5.76 -4.05
CA SER A 147 -1.39 -5.50 -3.70
C SER A 147 -0.86 -6.46 -2.63
N VAL A 148 -1.69 -7.38 -2.12
CA VAL A 148 -1.24 -8.47 -1.26
C VAL A 148 -0.46 -9.46 -2.12
N PRO A 149 0.82 -9.75 -1.82
CA PRO A 149 1.61 -10.68 -2.63
C PRO A 149 1.03 -12.09 -2.52
N VAL A 150 0.23 -12.50 -3.51
CA VAL A 150 -0.14 -13.91 -3.72
C VAL A 150 1.02 -14.55 -4.50
N GLY A 151 2.10 -14.89 -3.81
CA GLY A 151 3.28 -15.47 -4.48
C GLY A 151 4.55 -15.49 -3.65
N PHE A 152 4.62 -16.37 -2.66
CA PHE A 152 5.89 -16.97 -2.24
C PHE A 152 5.82 -18.47 -2.57
N GLU A 153 5.88 -18.77 -3.86
CA GLU A 153 6.29 -20.09 -4.33
C GLU A 153 7.68 -19.94 -4.92
N LYS A 154 8.69 -20.44 -4.19
CA LYS A 154 9.88 -20.95 -4.86
C LYS A 154 9.52 -22.35 -5.36
N PRO A 155 9.57 -22.64 -6.67
CA PRO A 155 9.82 -24.00 -7.09
C PRO A 155 11.32 -24.25 -6.89
N ASN A 156 11.67 -24.99 -5.85
CA ASN A 156 12.94 -25.72 -5.82
C ASN A 156 12.69 -27.03 -6.58
N CYS A 157 13.16 -27.09 -7.82
CA CYS A 157 13.72 -28.27 -8.49
C CYS A 157 14.71 -27.75 -9.54
#